data_AF-A0AAV7VVK2-F1
#
_entry.id   AF-A0AAV7VVK2-F1
#
_cell.length_a   1.000
_cell.length_b   1.000
_cell.length_c   1.000
_cell.angle_alpha   90.00
_cell.angle_beta   90.00
_cell.angle_gamma   90.00
#
_symmetry.space_group_name_H-M   'P 1'
#
loop_
_entity.id
_entity.type
_entity.pdbx_description
1 polymer ?
#
loop_
_entity_poly.entity_id
_entity_poly.type
_entity_poly.pdbx_seq_one_letter_code
_entity_poly.pdbx_strand_id
1 'polypeptide(L)'
;MKDPQPALLLPGTSLQKACRLLVLFCALHLSVTLVYYLVGSERGIFWFFADMQQFPGGAQRNATLPPAPRGDASRVDGGSEVLGKGSEVPWLPENTDRATLNAQPTPEDQGVPALATAPQTDCPGMPPQLVGPLLIEFSKPVNLEEDRKANPDVLEGGHFTPKNCRALQKVALIIPFRNREEHLKYWLHYLHPILQRQQLDYGVYVINQDGDATFNRAKLLNVGYVEALKEYDYDCFVFSDVDLIPMDDRNIYKCYDQPRHLSVSMDKFGFRLPYTQFFGGVSALSKAQYQRINGLPNNYWGWGGEDDDIYNRIVSRGMGISRPDAITGKCRMIRHERDRKNDPNPQRFDRIAHTRETMNSDGINSLSYKVVKIDKFPLYTRISVDIGLPGR
;
A
#
# COMPACT_ATOMS: atom_id res chain seq x y z
N MET A 1 -58.51 -57.51 -36.80
CA MET A 1 -57.45 -58.41 -36.29
C MET A 1 -56.33 -57.53 -35.78
N LYS A 2 -55.84 -57.77 -34.57
CA LYS A 2 -54.82 -56.97 -33.87
C LYS A 2 -53.48 -57.02 -34.63
N ASP A 3 -52.94 -55.86 -35.00
CA ASP A 3 -51.53 -55.74 -35.38
C ASP A 3 -50.63 -55.90 -34.14
N PRO A 4 -49.49 -56.61 -34.24
CA PRO A 4 -48.50 -56.63 -33.17
C PRO A 4 -47.58 -55.40 -33.23
N GLN A 5 -47.32 -54.78 -32.08
CA GLN A 5 -46.30 -53.73 -31.92
C GLN A 5 -44.88 -54.27 -32.19
N PRO A 6 -43.97 -53.46 -32.78
CA PRO A 6 -42.55 -53.79 -32.82
C PRO A 6 -41.90 -53.51 -31.46
N ALA A 7 -41.11 -54.47 -31.00
CA ALA A 7 -40.31 -54.37 -29.78
C ALA A 7 -39.29 -53.23 -29.87
N LEU A 8 -39.29 -52.38 -28.84
CA LEU A 8 -38.34 -51.28 -28.66
C LEU A 8 -36.94 -51.86 -28.37
N LEU A 9 -36.04 -51.79 -29.34
CA LEU A 9 -34.62 -52.13 -29.16
C LEU A 9 -33.96 -51.09 -28.24
N LEU A 10 -33.63 -51.51 -27.01
CA LEU A 10 -32.99 -50.68 -25.99
C LEU A 10 -31.57 -50.24 -26.43
N PRO A 11 -31.22 -48.94 -26.32
CA PRO A 11 -29.88 -48.41 -26.66
C PRO A 11 -28.85 -48.68 -25.56
N GLY A 12 -28.98 -49.80 -24.83
CA GLY A 12 -28.21 -50.08 -23.62
C GLY A 12 -26.70 -50.17 -23.86
N THR A 13 -26.28 -50.72 -25.00
CA THR A 13 -24.86 -50.88 -25.33
C THR A 13 -24.20 -49.55 -25.71
N SER A 14 -24.92 -48.63 -26.33
CA SER A 14 -24.42 -47.30 -26.70
C SER A 14 -24.31 -46.39 -25.47
N LEU A 15 -25.33 -46.42 -24.61
CA LEU A 15 -25.33 -45.66 -23.35
C LEU A 15 -24.24 -46.15 -22.41
N GLN A 16 -24.05 -47.48 -22.31
CA GLN A 16 -22.99 -48.05 -21.47
C GLN A 16 -21.59 -47.70 -21.98
N LYS A 17 -21.38 -47.60 -23.30
CA LYS A 17 -20.13 -47.11 -23.89
C LYS A 17 -19.90 -45.62 -23.59
N ALA A 18 -20.94 -44.79 -23.72
CA ALA A 18 -20.86 -43.37 -23.41
C ALA A 18 -20.55 -43.10 -21.93
N CYS A 19 -21.22 -43.82 -21.01
CA CYS A 19 -20.94 -43.71 -19.57
C CYS A 19 -19.51 -44.17 -19.23
N ARG A 20 -19.01 -45.25 -19.83
CA ARG A 20 -17.61 -45.68 -19.64
C ARG A 20 -16.62 -44.63 -20.15
N LEU A 21 -16.90 -44.01 -21.29
CA LEU A 21 -16.05 -42.94 -21.83
C LEU A 21 -16.03 -41.72 -20.91
N LEU A 22 -17.19 -41.34 -20.37
CA LEU A 22 -17.32 -40.21 -19.44
C LEU A 22 -16.55 -40.47 -18.14
N VAL A 23 -16.66 -41.66 -17.55
CA VAL A 23 -15.93 -42.04 -16.35
C VAL A 23 -14.42 -42.02 -16.59
N LEU A 24 -13.95 -42.50 -17.75
CA LEU A 24 -12.54 -42.41 -18.13
C LEU A 24 -12.09 -40.95 -18.29
N PHE A 25 -12.92 -40.09 -18.86
CA PHE A 25 -12.62 -38.66 -19.01
C PHE A 25 -12.56 -37.94 -17.66
N CYS A 26 -13.49 -38.23 -16.76
CA CYS A 26 -13.48 -37.71 -15.39
C CYS A 26 -12.27 -38.22 -14.60
N ALA A 27 -11.93 -39.51 -14.72
CA ALA A 27 -10.75 -40.08 -14.07
C ALA A 27 -9.45 -39.45 -14.61
N LEU A 28 -9.37 -39.23 -15.93
CA LEU A 28 -8.24 -38.53 -16.55
C LEU A 28 -8.15 -37.08 -16.07
N HIS A 29 -9.27 -36.34 -16.05
CA HIS A 29 -9.30 -34.97 -15.55
C HIS A 29 -8.89 -34.91 -14.08
N LEU A 30 -9.44 -35.74 -13.21
CA LEU A 30 -9.07 -35.77 -11.80
C LEU A 30 -7.61 -36.17 -11.59
N SER A 31 -7.08 -37.09 -12.41
CA SER A 31 -5.67 -37.47 -12.37
C SER A 31 -4.76 -36.33 -12.83
N VAL A 32 -5.12 -35.61 -13.90
CA VAL A 32 -4.38 -34.43 -14.38
C VAL A 32 -4.45 -33.30 -13.36
N THR A 33 -5.61 -33.06 -12.74
CA THR A 33 -5.78 -32.06 -11.67
C THR A 33 -4.99 -32.46 -10.42
N LEU A 34 -4.99 -33.73 -10.03
CA LEU A 34 -4.22 -34.25 -8.92
C LEU A 34 -2.72 -34.14 -9.20
N VAL A 35 -2.25 -34.54 -10.38
CA VAL A 35 -0.85 -34.33 -10.82
C VAL A 35 -0.53 -32.84 -10.88
N TYR A 36 -1.44 -31.98 -11.34
CA TYR A 36 -1.26 -30.53 -11.30
C TYR A 36 -1.17 -30.00 -9.87
N TYR A 37 -1.91 -30.53 -8.90
CA TYR A 37 -1.79 -30.12 -7.51
C TYR A 37 -0.53 -30.68 -6.83
N LEU A 38 -0.15 -31.92 -7.14
CA LEU A 38 1.02 -32.58 -6.58
C LEU A 38 2.32 -32.08 -7.22
N VAL A 39 2.32 -31.74 -8.50
CA VAL A 39 3.47 -31.21 -9.26
C VAL A 39 3.48 -29.67 -9.32
N GLY A 40 2.31 -29.03 -9.30
CA GLY A 40 2.14 -27.57 -9.21
C GLY A 40 2.42 -27.00 -7.82
N SER A 41 2.75 -27.85 -6.85
CA SER A 41 3.46 -27.45 -5.63
C SER A 41 4.93 -27.08 -5.89
N GLU A 42 5.49 -27.36 -7.07
CA GLU A 42 6.91 -27.12 -7.37
C GLU A 42 7.19 -26.32 -8.67
N ARG A 43 6.24 -26.17 -9.60
CA ARG A 43 6.48 -25.40 -10.85
C ARG A 43 5.27 -24.57 -11.28
N GLY A 44 5.28 -23.31 -10.88
CA GLY A 44 4.16 -22.38 -10.99
C GLY A 44 3.95 -21.73 -12.35
N ILE A 45 2.69 -21.29 -12.52
CA ILE A 45 2.19 -20.24 -13.43
C ILE A 45 3.12 -19.00 -13.52
N PHE A 46 4.00 -18.79 -12.54
CA PHE A 46 5.02 -17.74 -12.57
C PHE A 46 6.04 -17.85 -13.71
N TRP A 47 6.35 -19.06 -14.22
CA TRP A 47 7.21 -19.19 -15.40
C TRP A 47 6.50 -18.74 -16.69
N PHE A 48 5.19 -18.99 -16.80
CA PHE A 48 4.39 -18.53 -17.95
C PHE A 48 4.31 -17.00 -18.03
N PHE A 49 4.42 -16.30 -16.90
CA PHE A 49 4.51 -14.84 -16.87
C PHE A 49 5.95 -14.30 -16.97
N ALA A 50 6.96 -15.07 -16.59
CA ALA A 50 8.37 -14.71 -16.77
C ALA A 50 8.81 -14.77 -18.24
N ASP A 51 8.26 -15.70 -19.04
CA ASP A 51 8.66 -15.91 -20.43
C ASP A 51 8.14 -14.84 -21.42
N MET A 52 7.18 -14.00 -21.00
CA MET A 52 6.75 -12.84 -21.80
C MET A 52 7.72 -11.64 -21.78
N GLN A 53 8.90 -11.77 -21.15
CA GLN A 53 9.95 -10.74 -21.19
C GLN A 53 10.85 -10.80 -22.44
N GLN A 54 10.63 -11.73 -23.38
CA GLN A 54 11.46 -11.86 -24.59
C GLN A 54 10.65 -11.85 -25.89
N PHE A 55 10.12 -10.69 -26.31
CA PHE A 55 9.92 -10.42 -27.75
C PHE A 55 10.10 -8.93 -28.06
N PRO A 56 10.89 -8.56 -29.09
CA PRO A 56 11.03 -7.19 -29.55
C PRO A 56 9.99 -6.86 -30.63
N GLY A 57 9.30 -5.71 -30.47
CA GLY A 57 8.74 -4.89 -31.54
C GLY A 57 7.49 -5.40 -32.30
N GLY A 58 6.49 -4.53 -32.45
CA GLY A 58 5.55 -4.63 -33.58
C GLY A 58 4.11 -4.16 -33.36
N ALA A 59 3.84 -2.96 -33.88
CA ALA A 59 2.60 -2.50 -34.52
C ALA A 59 1.29 -2.36 -33.69
N GLN A 60 0.88 -1.09 -33.55
CA GLN A 60 -0.48 -0.63 -33.30
C GLN A 60 -1.50 -1.29 -34.24
N ARG A 61 -2.63 -1.73 -33.69
CA ARG A 61 -3.92 -1.76 -34.40
C ARG A 61 -5.03 -1.27 -33.49
N ASN A 62 -5.71 -0.22 -33.97
CA ASN A 62 -6.94 0.35 -33.42
C ASN A 62 -8.05 -0.70 -33.40
N ALA A 63 -8.74 -0.84 -32.27
CA ALA A 63 -10.02 -1.52 -32.18
C ALA A 63 -10.99 -0.65 -31.36
N THR A 64 -11.95 -0.08 -32.07
CA THR A 64 -13.10 0.68 -31.60
C THR A 64 -14.05 -0.23 -30.81
N LEU A 65 -14.43 0.16 -29.60
CA LEU A 65 -15.47 -0.49 -28.79
C LEU A 65 -16.81 0.26 -28.92
N PRO A 66 -17.97 -0.43 -29.03
CA PRO A 66 -19.28 0.20 -29.05
C PRO A 66 -19.77 0.59 -27.64
N PRO A 67 -20.71 1.55 -27.51
CA PRO A 67 -21.08 2.15 -26.24
C PRO A 67 -22.02 1.27 -25.40
N ALA A 68 -21.84 1.34 -24.07
CA ALA A 68 -22.74 0.76 -23.07
C ALA A 68 -24.04 1.59 -22.92
N PRO A 69 -25.18 0.95 -22.60
CA PRO A 69 -26.45 1.64 -22.42
C PRO A 69 -26.54 2.36 -21.07
N ARG A 70 -27.13 3.56 -21.11
CA ARG A 70 -27.52 4.38 -19.95
C ARG A 70 -28.70 3.74 -19.22
N GLY A 71 -28.59 3.64 -17.90
CA GLY A 71 -29.69 3.31 -16.99
C GLY A 71 -29.89 4.46 -16.00
N ASP A 72 -31.14 4.91 -15.92
CA ASP A 72 -31.60 6.16 -15.36
C ASP A 72 -31.56 6.24 -13.83
N ALA A 73 -31.52 7.48 -13.34
CA ALA A 73 -31.67 7.85 -11.95
C ALA A 73 -33.12 7.67 -11.48
N SER A 74 -33.31 7.23 -10.24
CA SER A 74 -34.57 7.47 -9.53
C SER A 74 -34.32 7.68 -8.04
N ARG A 75 -34.59 8.93 -7.65
CA ARG A 75 -34.93 9.44 -6.32
C ARG A 75 -35.83 8.49 -5.54
N VAL A 76 -35.53 8.29 -4.26
CA VAL A 76 -36.55 8.13 -3.21
C VAL A 76 -36.13 9.00 -2.03
N ASP A 77 -37.02 9.92 -1.70
CA ASP A 77 -37.03 10.78 -0.52
C ASP A 77 -37.98 10.15 0.51
N GLY A 78 -37.73 10.34 1.81
CA GLY A 78 -38.58 9.80 2.87
C GLY A 78 -37.90 9.79 4.22
N GLY A 79 -38.19 10.81 5.03
CA GLY A 79 -37.58 11.06 6.33
C GLY A 79 -38.20 10.33 7.53
N SER A 80 -37.44 10.45 8.63
CA SER A 80 -37.81 10.58 10.06
C SER A 80 -38.79 9.60 10.71
N GLU A 81 -38.33 8.86 11.73
CA GLU A 81 -38.73 9.11 13.14
C GLU A 81 -37.93 8.29 14.18
N VAL A 82 -37.31 9.03 15.11
CA VAL A 82 -37.22 8.88 16.59
C VAL A 82 -37.30 7.49 17.24
N LEU A 83 -36.24 7.13 17.97
CA LEU A 83 -36.20 6.58 19.35
C LEU A 83 -34.69 6.38 19.67
N GLY A 84 -34.02 6.96 20.67
CA GLY A 84 -34.41 7.23 22.04
C GLY A 84 -33.83 6.16 22.97
N LYS A 85 -32.59 6.33 23.45
CA LYS A 85 -32.14 6.04 24.83
C LYS A 85 -30.63 6.23 25.00
N GLY A 86 -30.28 7.19 25.84
CA GLY A 86 -28.94 7.37 26.39
C GLY A 86 -28.66 6.39 27.53
N SER A 87 -27.37 6.23 27.79
CA SER A 87 -26.84 5.68 29.04
C SER A 87 -25.55 6.43 29.34
N GLU A 88 -25.66 7.36 30.28
CA GLU A 88 -24.58 8.13 30.90
C GLU A 88 -23.64 7.20 31.67
N VAL A 89 -22.35 7.51 31.63
CA VAL A 89 -21.32 6.91 32.48
C VAL A 89 -20.84 7.98 33.47
N PRO A 90 -20.74 7.70 34.78
CA PRO A 90 -20.53 8.73 35.80
C PRO A 90 -19.10 9.31 35.85
N TRP A 91 -19.07 10.61 36.15
CA TRP A 91 -17.91 11.44 36.47
C TRP A 91 -17.23 11.04 37.79
N LEU A 92 -15.91 11.21 37.86
CA LEU A 92 -15.10 11.29 39.09
C LEU A 92 -14.47 12.69 39.19
N PRO A 93 -14.22 13.21 40.40
CA PRO A 93 -14.33 14.63 40.71
C PRO A 93 -13.08 15.47 40.45
N GLU A 94 -13.33 16.74 40.11
CA GLU A 94 -12.39 17.86 40.20
C GLU A 94 -11.82 17.99 41.61
N ASN A 95 -10.50 18.17 41.70
CA ASN A 95 -9.86 18.70 42.90
C ASN A 95 -9.28 20.07 42.56
N THR A 96 -9.92 21.09 43.10
CA THR A 96 -9.47 22.48 43.17
C THR A 96 -8.30 22.57 44.14
N ASP A 97 -7.18 23.14 43.70
CA ASP A 97 -6.32 23.91 44.59
C ASP A 97 -5.69 25.08 43.83
N ARG A 98 -6.12 26.27 44.24
CA ARG A 98 -5.74 27.58 43.71
C ARG A 98 -4.73 28.17 44.68
N ALA A 99 -3.45 28.16 44.33
CA ALA A 99 -2.42 28.95 45.01
C ALA A 99 -2.09 30.18 44.16
N THR A 100 -2.68 31.31 44.54
CA THR A 100 -2.37 32.65 44.05
C THR A 100 -1.04 33.14 44.61
N LEU A 101 -0.07 33.42 43.76
CA LEU A 101 1.07 34.30 44.07
C LEU A 101 0.97 35.55 43.20
N ASN A 102 0.77 36.68 43.87
CA ASN A 102 0.76 38.02 43.31
C ASN A 102 2.17 38.40 42.84
N ALA A 103 2.29 38.87 41.60
CA ALA A 103 3.42 39.69 41.15
C ALA A 103 2.86 40.90 40.40
N GLN A 104 3.20 42.10 40.90
CA GLN A 104 2.87 43.38 40.29
C GLN A 104 3.73 43.63 39.03
N PRO A 105 3.23 44.43 38.06
CA PRO A 105 3.87 44.61 36.76
C PRO A 105 4.94 45.70 36.77
N THR A 106 6.04 45.46 36.06
CA THR A 106 7.01 46.48 35.63
C THR A 106 6.72 46.92 34.19
N PRO A 107 6.87 48.20 33.84
CA PRO A 107 6.44 48.74 32.55
C PRO A 107 7.53 48.67 31.47
N GLU A 108 7.06 48.67 30.22
CA GLU A 108 7.78 48.94 28.96
C GLU A 108 8.61 47.80 28.34
N ASP A 109 7.96 47.04 27.46
CA ASP A 109 8.59 46.69 26.18
C ASP A 109 7.60 47.01 25.05
N GLN A 110 8.05 47.82 24.11
CA GLN A 110 7.23 48.37 23.04
C GLN A 110 6.94 47.26 22.03
N GLY A 111 5.70 46.80 22.02
CA GLY A 111 5.20 45.80 21.08
C GLY A 111 5.40 46.24 19.64
N VAL A 112 6.32 45.56 18.95
CA VAL A 112 6.23 45.39 17.50
C VAL A 112 4.91 44.65 17.23
N PRO A 113 4.01 45.13 16.35
CA PRO A 113 2.80 44.39 16.04
C PRO A 113 3.20 43.04 15.48
N ALA A 114 2.91 41.96 16.21
CA ALA A 114 2.91 40.63 15.64
C ALA A 114 1.95 40.70 14.45
N LEU A 115 2.50 40.64 13.24
CA LEU A 115 1.74 40.57 12.02
C LEU A 115 0.90 39.29 12.12
N ALA A 116 -0.35 39.43 12.56
CA ALA A 116 -1.28 38.33 12.64
C ALA A 116 -1.44 37.80 11.21
N THR A 117 -0.73 36.73 10.90
CA THR A 117 -0.90 35.98 9.67
C THR A 117 -2.36 35.55 9.64
N ALA A 118 -3.10 36.05 8.65
CA ALA A 118 -4.48 35.64 8.43
C ALA A 118 -4.53 34.09 8.42
N PRO A 119 -5.54 33.47 9.06
CA PRO A 119 -5.61 32.02 9.14
C PRO A 119 -5.59 31.44 7.72
N GLN A 120 -4.54 30.67 7.45
CA GLN A 120 -4.31 30.07 6.14
C GLN A 120 -5.48 29.13 5.83
N THR A 121 -6.12 29.30 4.68
CA THR A 121 -7.23 28.44 4.25
C THR A 121 -6.73 27.02 3.97
N ASP A 122 -7.57 26.01 4.19
CA ASP A 122 -7.24 24.62 3.87
C ASP A 122 -7.01 24.42 2.36
N CYS A 123 -6.07 23.53 2.01
CA CYS A 123 -5.84 23.14 0.62
C CYS A 123 -7.10 22.45 0.05
N PRO A 124 -7.41 22.63 -1.24
CA PRO A 124 -8.56 21.98 -1.85
C PRO A 124 -8.42 20.45 -1.85
N GLY A 125 -9.55 19.74 -1.76
CA GLY A 125 -9.56 18.27 -1.76
C GLY A 125 -8.95 17.64 -3.02
N MET A 126 -9.05 18.33 -4.16
CA MET A 126 -8.33 18.05 -5.39
C MET A 126 -7.35 19.20 -5.68
N PRO A 127 -6.04 18.94 -5.57
CA PRO A 127 -5.02 19.96 -5.84
C PRO A 127 -5.12 20.49 -7.27
N PRO A 128 -5.07 21.82 -7.49
CA PRO A 128 -5.29 22.42 -8.80
C PRO A 128 -4.08 22.31 -9.73
N GLN A 129 -2.92 21.91 -9.22
CA GLN A 129 -1.66 21.84 -9.97
C GLN A 129 -1.35 20.44 -10.54
N LEU A 130 -2.24 19.46 -10.34
CA LEU A 130 -2.05 18.11 -10.89
C LEU A 130 -2.01 18.16 -12.43
N VAL A 131 -1.08 17.43 -13.03
CA VAL A 131 -0.90 17.40 -14.50
C VAL A 131 -1.45 16.12 -15.14
N GLY A 132 -1.81 15.12 -14.33
CA GLY A 132 -2.32 13.84 -14.80
C GLY A 132 -1.20 12.87 -15.19
N PRO A 133 -1.33 12.17 -16.33
CA PRO A 133 -0.36 11.16 -16.76
C PRO A 133 1.07 11.69 -16.93
N LEU A 134 2.04 10.92 -16.47
CA LEU A 134 3.47 11.23 -16.49
C LEU A 134 4.25 10.19 -17.30
N LEU A 135 5.24 10.66 -18.07
CA LEU A 135 6.23 9.79 -18.69
C LEU A 135 7.31 9.43 -17.67
N ILE A 136 7.35 8.17 -17.26
CA ILE A 136 8.34 7.66 -16.30
C ILE A 136 9.38 6.84 -17.05
N GLU A 137 10.66 7.23 -17.02
CA GLU A 137 11.77 6.53 -17.67
C GLU A 137 12.96 6.33 -16.72
N PHE A 138 13.71 5.24 -16.92
CA PHE A 138 14.86 4.87 -16.08
C PHE A 138 16.16 4.74 -16.91
N SER A 139 16.20 5.38 -18.08
CA SER A 139 17.31 5.31 -19.03
C SER A 139 18.38 6.38 -18.79
N LYS A 140 18.06 7.43 -18.03
CA LYS A 140 18.95 8.57 -17.78
C LYS A 140 19.41 8.58 -16.33
N PRO A 141 20.71 8.75 -16.05
CA PRO A 141 21.19 8.85 -14.68
C PRO A 141 20.57 10.06 -13.97
N VAL A 142 20.34 9.92 -12.67
CA VAL A 142 19.75 10.96 -11.82
C VAL A 142 20.83 11.63 -10.97
N ASN A 143 20.80 12.95 -10.90
CA ASN A 143 21.68 13.77 -10.07
C ASN A 143 20.88 14.44 -8.95
N LEU A 144 21.05 13.97 -7.71
CA LEU A 144 20.31 14.49 -6.56
C LEU A 144 20.60 15.95 -6.24
N GLU A 145 21.75 16.50 -6.64
CA GLU A 145 22.06 17.91 -6.44
C GLU A 145 21.28 18.80 -7.41
N GLU A 146 21.02 18.32 -8.63
CA GLU A 146 20.11 18.98 -9.57
C GLU A 146 18.67 18.87 -9.09
N ASP A 147 18.25 17.71 -8.59
CA ASP A 147 16.91 17.53 -8.00
C ASP A 147 16.68 18.45 -6.81
N ARG A 148 17.68 18.58 -5.92
CA ARG A 148 17.64 19.53 -4.80
C ARG A 148 17.44 20.96 -5.27
N LYS A 149 18.17 21.39 -6.31
CA LYS A 149 18.03 22.74 -6.88
C LYS A 149 16.67 22.95 -7.56
N ALA A 150 16.13 21.92 -8.20
CA ALA A 150 14.83 21.94 -8.85
C ALA A 150 13.65 21.92 -7.85
N ASN A 151 13.89 21.48 -6.62
CA ASN A 151 12.90 21.39 -5.55
C ASN A 151 13.33 22.24 -4.32
N PRO A 152 13.46 23.58 -4.47
CA PRO A 152 14.00 24.44 -3.42
C PRO A 152 13.11 24.54 -2.17
N ASP A 153 11.85 24.14 -2.28
CA ASP A 153 10.87 24.18 -1.19
C ASP A 153 10.89 22.92 -0.32
N VAL A 154 11.64 21.88 -0.74
CA VAL A 154 11.90 20.71 0.09
C VAL A 154 13.00 21.05 1.09
N LEU A 155 12.63 21.02 2.37
CA LEU A 155 13.50 21.28 3.50
C LEU A 155 14.37 20.07 3.82
N GLU A 156 15.46 20.31 4.56
CA GLU A 156 16.35 19.27 5.06
C GLU A 156 15.57 18.15 5.79
N GLY A 157 15.98 16.90 5.54
CA GLY A 157 15.25 15.72 5.95
C GLY A 157 14.15 15.29 4.96
N GLY A 158 13.98 15.98 3.85
CA GLY A 158 12.99 15.67 2.82
C GLY A 158 11.57 16.09 3.20
N HIS A 159 11.44 17.18 3.96
CA HIS A 159 10.16 17.68 4.46
C HIS A 159 9.61 18.79 3.57
N PHE A 160 8.31 18.84 3.35
CA PHE A 160 7.68 19.91 2.58
C PHE A 160 6.29 20.21 3.14
N THR A 161 5.91 21.50 3.15
CA THR A 161 4.56 21.95 3.47
C THR A 161 4.12 23.04 2.48
N PRO A 162 2.86 23.05 2.00
CA PRO A 162 2.40 24.07 1.07
C PRO A 162 2.42 25.48 1.67
N LYS A 163 2.95 26.46 0.93
CA LYS A 163 3.07 27.85 1.43
C LYS A 163 1.76 28.64 1.42
N ASN A 164 0.81 28.27 0.56
CA ASN A 164 -0.38 29.09 0.26
C ASN A 164 -1.68 28.51 0.84
N CYS A 165 -1.64 27.32 1.42
CA CYS A 165 -2.79 26.68 2.05
C CYS A 165 -2.32 25.71 3.13
N ARG A 166 -3.18 25.39 4.10
CA ARG A 166 -2.91 24.36 5.11
C ARG A 166 -3.21 22.98 4.51
N ALA A 167 -2.21 22.08 4.48
CA ALA A 167 -2.40 20.73 3.97
C ALA A 167 -3.48 19.99 4.75
N LEU A 168 -4.26 19.16 4.05
CA LEU A 168 -5.37 18.41 4.65
C LEU A 168 -4.90 17.23 5.51
N GLN A 169 -3.68 16.73 5.28
CA GLN A 169 -3.08 15.59 5.98
C GLN A 169 -1.56 15.77 6.07
N LYS A 170 -1.00 15.25 7.17
CA LYS A 170 0.44 15.15 7.45
C LYS A 170 0.91 13.74 7.13
N VAL A 171 1.67 13.57 6.05
CA VAL A 171 2.00 12.26 5.47
C VAL A 171 3.47 11.89 5.70
N ALA A 172 3.71 10.77 6.38
CA ALA A 172 5.03 10.13 6.41
C ALA A 172 5.14 9.11 5.28
N LEU A 173 6.10 9.30 4.37
CA LEU A 173 6.42 8.35 3.32
C LEU A 173 7.56 7.45 3.81
N ILE A 174 7.26 6.17 4.03
CA ILE A 174 8.17 5.19 4.61
C ILE A 174 8.62 4.21 3.52
N ILE A 175 9.92 4.14 3.32
CA ILE A 175 10.57 3.34 2.28
C ILE A 175 11.47 2.29 2.96
N PRO A 176 11.14 0.99 2.89
CA PRO A 176 12.00 -0.06 3.40
C PRO A 176 13.19 -0.22 2.44
N PHE A 177 14.41 -0.23 2.97
CA PHE A 177 15.59 -0.03 2.13
C PHE A 177 16.79 -0.89 2.54
N ARG A 178 17.55 -1.35 1.54
CA ARG A 178 18.93 -1.81 1.66
C ARG A 178 19.60 -1.89 0.30
N ASN A 179 20.75 -1.26 0.13
CA ASN A 179 21.59 -1.35 -1.08
C ASN A 179 20.86 -1.07 -2.41
N ARG A 180 19.95 -0.07 -2.43
CA ARG A 180 19.16 0.32 -3.61
C ARG A 180 19.33 1.80 -3.98
N GLU A 181 20.53 2.34 -3.82
CA GLU A 181 20.80 3.79 -3.96
C GLU A 181 20.34 4.36 -5.31
N GLU A 182 20.63 3.67 -6.42
CA GLU A 182 20.18 4.14 -7.74
C GLU A 182 18.65 4.15 -7.88
N HIS A 183 17.94 3.20 -7.26
CA HIS A 183 16.48 3.21 -7.28
C HIS A 183 15.93 4.36 -6.45
N LEU A 184 16.53 4.61 -5.28
CA LEU A 184 16.15 5.74 -4.42
C LEU A 184 16.31 7.07 -5.14
N LYS A 185 17.37 7.23 -5.94
CA LYS A 185 17.54 8.44 -6.76
C LYS A 185 16.36 8.67 -7.70
N TYR A 186 15.96 7.66 -8.48
CA TYR A 186 14.77 7.76 -9.32
C TYR A 186 13.49 8.02 -8.52
N TRP A 187 13.34 7.36 -7.37
CA TRP A 187 12.19 7.58 -6.51
C TRP A 187 12.09 9.04 -6.08
N LEU A 188 13.17 9.63 -5.55
CA LEU A 188 13.20 11.03 -5.12
C LEU A 188 12.96 11.98 -6.30
N HIS A 189 13.62 11.73 -7.43
CA HIS A 189 13.49 12.52 -8.65
C HIS A 189 12.04 12.66 -9.12
N TYR A 190 11.31 11.54 -9.15
CA TYR A 190 9.92 11.54 -9.61
C TYR A 190 8.93 11.96 -8.52
N LEU A 191 9.10 11.50 -7.28
CA LEU A 191 8.07 11.67 -6.25
C LEU A 191 8.08 13.08 -5.65
N HIS A 192 9.22 13.76 -5.46
CA HIS A 192 9.19 15.10 -4.88
C HIS A 192 8.31 16.09 -5.67
N PRO A 193 8.44 16.21 -7.00
CA PRO A 193 7.55 17.09 -7.77
C PRO A 193 6.08 16.66 -7.69
N ILE A 194 5.81 15.34 -7.67
CA ILE A 194 4.44 14.80 -7.58
C ILE A 194 3.80 15.17 -6.24
N LEU A 195 4.49 14.93 -5.14
CA LEU A 195 3.97 15.16 -3.79
C LEU A 195 3.75 16.65 -3.50
N GLN A 196 4.62 17.52 -4.00
CA GLN A 196 4.43 18.97 -3.92
C GLN A 196 3.18 19.43 -4.68
N ARG A 197 2.96 18.93 -5.91
CA ARG A 197 1.72 19.21 -6.67
C ARG A 197 0.46 18.68 -5.99
N GLN A 198 0.60 17.61 -5.20
CA GLN A 198 -0.48 17.04 -4.38
C GLN A 198 -0.79 17.86 -3.11
N GLN A 199 -0.05 18.94 -2.83
CA GLN A 199 -0.26 19.84 -1.70
C GLN A 199 -0.31 19.12 -0.33
N LEU A 200 0.57 18.14 -0.16
CA LEU A 200 0.73 17.40 1.09
C LEU A 200 1.71 18.12 2.03
N ASP A 201 1.48 18.03 3.34
CA ASP A 201 2.52 18.26 4.34
C ASP A 201 3.20 16.91 4.57
N TYR A 202 4.43 16.72 4.10
CA TYR A 202 5.02 15.39 4.03
C TYR A 202 6.49 15.34 4.45
N GLY A 203 6.92 14.17 4.92
CA GLY A 203 8.33 13.82 5.12
C GLY A 203 8.69 12.47 4.50
N VAL A 204 9.92 12.36 3.98
CA VAL A 204 10.43 11.12 3.34
C VAL A 204 11.41 10.40 4.26
N TYR A 205 11.09 9.16 4.63
CA TYR A 205 11.85 8.32 5.56
C TYR A 205 12.32 7.04 4.87
N VAL A 206 13.64 6.94 4.67
CA VAL A 206 14.31 5.76 4.14
C VAL A 206 14.80 4.92 5.31
N ILE A 207 14.15 3.79 5.56
CA ILE A 207 14.46 2.89 6.67
C ILE A 207 15.44 1.83 6.19
N ASN A 208 16.72 2.10 6.44
CA ASN A 208 17.82 1.27 5.98
C ASN A 208 18.07 0.10 6.97
N GLN A 209 17.96 -1.13 6.49
CA GLN A 209 18.33 -2.31 7.29
C GLN A 209 19.85 -2.44 7.35
N ASP A 210 20.41 -2.28 8.54
CA ASP A 210 21.84 -2.46 8.78
C ASP A 210 22.24 -3.94 8.69
N GLY A 211 23.47 -4.18 8.24
CA GLY A 211 24.03 -5.51 8.09
C GLY A 211 23.45 -6.36 6.95
N ASP A 212 23.84 -7.63 6.97
CA ASP A 212 23.72 -8.55 5.83
C ASP A 212 22.68 -9.67 6.00
N ALA A 213 21.92 -9.64 7.09
CA ALA A 213 20.89 -10.63 7.40
C ALA A 213 19.75 -10.65 6.34
N THR A 214 18.87 -11.64 6.40
CA THR A 214 17.69 -11.67 5.51
C THR A 214 16.89 -10.37 5.62
N PHE A 215 16.44 -9.84 4.48
CA PHE A 215 15.65 -8.60 4.46
C PHE A 215 14.29 -8.82 5.11
N ASN A 216 13.79 -7.84 5.87
CA ASN A 216 12.47 -7.90 6.48
C ASN A 216 11.71 -6.60 6.23
N ARG A 217 10.93 -6.61 5.15
CA ARG A 217 10.19 -5.44 4.67
C ARG A 217 9.20 -4.92 5.70
N ALA A 218 8.27 -5.75 6.17
CA ALA A 218 7.21 -5.34 7.09
C ALA A 218 7.76 -4.80 8.43
N LYS A 219 8.83 -5.39 8.97
CA LYS A 219 9.47 -4.90 10.20
C LYS A 219 10.10 -3.52 10.02
N LEU A 220 10.74 -3.24 8.88
CA LEU A 220 11.28 -1.90 8.58
C LEU A 220 10.17 -0.85 8.43
N LEU A 221 9.02 -1.23 7.86
CA LEU A 221 7.87 -0.34 7.78
C LEU A 221 7.32 0.01 9.17
N ASN A 222 7.25 -0.96 10.10
CA ASN A 222 6.92 -0.70 11.51
C ASN A 222 7.92 0.27 12.17
N VAL A 223 9.22 0.08 11.93
CA VAL A 223 10.26 1.01 12.43
C VAL A 223 10.02 2.42 11.89
N GLY A 224 9.79 2.55 10.57
CA GLY A 224 9.52 3.85 9.97
C GLY A 224 8.29 4.56 10.55
N TYR A 225 7.23 3.80 10.84
CA TYR A 225 6.04 4.34 11.50
C TYR A 225 6.37 4.93 12.88
N VAL A 226 7.12 4.18 13.70
CA VAL A 226 7.47 4.61 15.07
C VAL A 226 8.47 5.77 15.05
N GLU A 227 9.49 5.74 14.19
CA GLU A 227 10.49 6.81 14.13
C GLU A 227 9.94 8.10 13.51
N ALA A 228 9.12 8.02 12.47
CA ALA A 228 8.53 9.23 11.87
C ALA A 228 7.66 10.00 12.89
N LEU A 229 6.93 9.28 13.74
CA LEU A 229 6.12 9.87 14.81
C LEU A 229 6.92 10.57 15.92
N LYS A 230 8.22 10.32 16.03
CA LYS A 230 9.10 11.06 16.96
C LYS A 230 9.51 12.43 16.41
N GLU A 231 9.51 12.59 15.09
CA GLU A 231 9.93 13.81 14.40
C GLU A 231 8.75 14.77 14.21
N TYR A 232 7.58 14.24 13.89
CA TYR A 232 6.39 15.05 13.61
C TYR A 232 5.10 14.26 13.86
N ASP A 233 4.02 14.95 14.21
CA ASP A 233 2.73 14.31 14.49
C ASP A 233 1.99 13.94 13.19
N TYR A 234 2.53 13.00 12.42
CA TYR A 234 1.90 12.50 11.20
C TYR A 234 0.57 11.80 11.50
N ASP A 235 -0.43 12.03 10.64
CA ASP A 235 -1.75 11.41 10.70
C ASP A 235 -1.95 10.32 9.62
N CYS A 236 -1.08 10.32 8.61
CA CYS A 236 -1.11 9.39 7.48
C CYS A 236 0.28 8.79 7.21
N PHE A 237 0.31 7.50 6.88
CA PHE A 237 1.54 6.77 6.58
C PHE A 237 1.40 6.08 5.22
N VAL A 238 2.29 6.43 4.30
CA VAL A 238 2.41 5.78 2.99
C VAL A 238 3.61 4.86 3.02
N PHE A 239 3.38 3.57 2.82
CA PHE A 239 4.44 2.56 2.73
C PHE A 239 4.71 2.28 1.26
N SER A 240 5.91 2.61 0.78
CA SER A 240 6.26 2.53 -0.63
C SER A 240 7.51 1.69 -0.83
N ASP A 241 7.42 0.69 -1.71
CA ASP A 241 8.62 0.09 -2.28
C ASP A 241 9.41 1.15 -3.07
N VAL A 242 10.74 1.11 -2.97
CA VAL A 242 11.65 2.12 -3.56
C VAL A 242 11.68 2.07 -5.10
N ASP A 243 11.21 0.98 -5.68
CA ASP A 243 11.25 0.69 -7.11
C ASP A 243 9.92 0.94 -7.83
N LEU A 244 8.89 1.46 -7.15
CA LEU A 244 7.58 1.74 -7.74
C LEU A 244 7.33 3.24 -7.86
N ILE A 245 7.14 3.70 -9.10
CA ILE A 245 6.89 5.10 -9.43
C ILE A 245 5.48 5.25 -10.01
N PRO A 246 4.63 6.17 -9.50
CA PRO A 246 3.30 6.40 -10.06
C PRO A 246 3.40 7.06 -11.44
N MET A 247 2.53 6.66 -12.36
CA MET A 247 2.48 7.18 -13.73
C MET A 247 1.42 8.28 -13.90
N ASP A 248 0.76 8.71 -12.83
CA ASP A 248 -0.28 9.72 -12.85
C ASP A 248 -0.35 10.42 -11.49
N ASP A 249 -0.16 11.73 -11.44
CA ASP A 249 -0.14 12.46 -10.17
C ASP A 249 -1.52 12.67 -9.54
N ARG A 250 -2.60 12.31 -10.25
CA ARG A 250 -3.95 12.21 -9.69
C ARG A 250 -4.10 11.02 -8.74
N ASN A 251 -3.14 10.09 -8.72
CA ASN A 251 -3.03 9.09 -7.66
C ASN A 251 -2.44 9.74 -6.41
N ILE A 252 -3.27 10.36 -5.57
CA ILE A 252 -2.82 11.16 -4.42
C ILE A 252 -2.28 10.25 -3.30
N TYR A 253 -1.02 10.47 -2.90
CA TYR A 253 -0.29 9.71 -1.88
C TYR A 253 -0.71 10.13 -0.47
N LYS A 254 -1.96 9.84 -0.12
CA LYS A 254 -2.56 10.16 1.17
C LYS A 254 -3.49 9.06 1.67
N CYS A 255 -4.04 9.25 2.86
CA CYS A 255 -4.92 8.30 3.51
C CYS A 255 -6.40 8.62 3.24
N TYR A 256 -7.23 7.58 3.33
CA TYR A 256 -8.67 7.63 3.08
C TYR A 256 -9.40 6.90 4.21
N ASP A 257 -10.74 6.91 4.20
CA ASP A 257 -11.57 6.27 5.23
C ASP A 257 -11.30 4.77 5.39
N GLN A 258 -10.86 4.11 4.32
CA GLN A 258 -10.40 2.72 4.30
C GLN A 258 -8.92 2.65 3.90
N PRO A 259 -8.15 1.67 4.42
CA PRO A 259 -6.77 1.42 3.99
C PRO A 259 -6.64 1.45 2.47
N ARG A 260 -5.68 2.22 1.98
CA ARG A 260 -5.54 2.57 0.56
C ARG A 260 -4.46 1.71 -0.08
N HIS A 261 -4.78 1.04 -1.17
CA HIS A 261 -3.79 0.42 -2.05
C HIS A 261 -3.55 1.35 -3.24
N LEU A 262 -2.35 1.90 -3.37
CA LEU A 262 -2.00 2.93 -4.36
C LEU A 262 -1.44 2.33 -5.66
N SER A 263 -0.73 1.21 -5.60
CA SER A 263 -0.11 0.53 -6.76
C SER A 263 -1.00 -0.56 -7.36
N VAL A 264 -2.21 -0.21 -7.80
CA VAL A 264 -3.21 -1.19 -8.24
C VAL A 264 -2.95 -1.79 -9.62
N SER A 265 -2.15 -1.10 -10.46
CA SER A 265 -1.93 -1.44 -11.86
C SER A 265 -0.44 -1.27 -12.21
N MET A 266 0.37 -2.28 -11.90
CA MET A 266 1.81 -2.25 -12.15
C MET A 266 2.18 -2.81 -13.54
N ASP A 267 3.15 -2.18 -14.21
CA ASP A 267 3.66 -2.63 -15.51
C ASP A 267 4.22 -4.07 -15.47
N LYS A 268 4.89 -4.47 -14.38
CA LYS A 268 5.40 -5.84 -14.17
C LYS A 268 4.32 -6.93 -14.21
N PHE A 269 3.07 -6.55 -13.96
CA PHE A 269 1.90 -7.43 -14.00
C PHE A 269 0.99 -7.12 -15.21
N GLY A 270 1.52 -6.46 -16.24
CA GLY A 270 0.77 -6.10 -17.43
C GLY A 270 -0.35 -5.09 -17.17
N PHE A 271 -0.16 -4.19 -16.19
CA PHE A 271 -1.17 -3.21 -15.76
C PHE A 271 -2.47 -3.85 -15.27
N ARG A 272 -2.35 -4.97 -14.56
CA ARG A 272 -3.47 -5.69 -13.92
C ARG A 272 -3.16 -5.94 -12.46
N LEU A 273 -4.21 -5.93 -11.64
CA LEU A 273 -4.12 -6.36 -10.25
C LEU A 273 -3.90 -7.88 -10.23
N PRO A 274 -2.86 -8.41 -9.56
CA PRO A 274 -2.56 -9.85 -9.59
C PRO A 274 -3.73 -10.71 -9.07
N TYR A 275 -4.35 -10.27 -7.98
CA TYR A 275 -5.53 -10.87 -7.36
C TYR A 275 -6.20 -9.83 -6.45
N THR A 276 -7.49 -10.00 -6.15
CA THR A 276 -8.31 -8.97 -5.46
C THR A 276 -7.79 -8.59 -4.07
N GLN A 277 -7.17 -9.53 -3.36
CA GLN A 277 -6.62 -9.36 -2.01
C GLN A 277 -5.23 -8.70 -2.01
N PHE A 278 -4.60 -8.55 -3.18
CA PHE A 278 -3.24 -8.02 -3.29
C PHE A 278 -3.14 -6.60 -2.71
N PHE A 279 -2.22 -6.42 -1.76
CA PHE A 279 -1.99 -5.16 -1.03
C PHE A 279 -0.50 -4.74 -0.99
N GLY A 280 0.33 -5.32 -1.86
CA GLY A 280 1.76 -5.04 -1.93
C GLY A 280 2.13 -3.84 -2.79
N GLY A 281 3.41 -3.47 -2.78
CA GLY A 281 3.92 -2.32 -3.51
C GLY A 281 3.82 -1.01 -2.74
N VAL A 282 2.75 -0.26 -2.98
CA VAL A 282 2.48 1.04 -2.35
C VAL A 282 1.10 1.04 -1.70
N SER A 283 1.06 1.31 -0.40
CA SER A 283 -0.18 1.40 0.39
C SER A 283 -0.16 2.59 1.34
N ALA A 284 -1.33 3.00 1.83
CA ALA A 284 -1.44 4.04 2.84
C ALA A 284 -2.46 3.68 3.91
N LEU A 285 -2.10 3.93 5.17
CA LEU A 285 -2.96 3.73 6.34
C LEU A 285 -2.89 4.98 7.23
N SER A 286 -4.04 5.44 7.71
CA SER A 286 -4.06 6.48 8.74
C SER A 286 -3.48 5.94 10.05
N LYS A 287 -3.03 6.83 10.93
CA LYS A 287 -2.56 6.49 12.29
C LYS A 287 -3.53 5.54 13.00
N ALA A 288 -4.82 5.86 12.96
CA ALA A 288 -5.88 5.06 13.56
C ALA A 288 -6.04 3.68 12.91
N GLN A 289 -6.01 3.60 11.57
CA GLN A 289 -6.09 2.32 10.85
C GLN A 289 -4.90 1.42 11.18
N TYR A 290 -3.69 1.98 11.21
CA TYR A 290 -2.45 1.26 11.51
C TYR A 290 -2.42 0.73 12.95
N GLN A 291 -2.81 1.57 13.92
CA GLN A 291 -2.93 1.15 15.33
C GLN A 291 -3.99 0.05 15.50
N ARG A 292 -5.12 0.15 14.81
CA ARG A 292 -6.21 -0.83 14.89
C ARG A 292 -5.78 -2.24 14.48
N ILE A 293 -4.83 -2.37 13.54
CA ILE A 293 -4.28 -3.67 13.11
C ILE A 293 -3.03 -4.11 13.88
N ASN A 294 -2.62 -3.37 14.91
CA ASN A 294 -1.34 -3.56 15.62
C ASN A 294 -0.13 -3.48 14.66
N GLY A 295 -0.19 -2.58 13.66
CA GLY A 295 0.84 -2.50 12.62
C GLY A 295 0.98 -3.78 11.81
N LEU A 296 2.18 -4.01 11.28
CA LEU A 296 2.51 -5.08 10.33
C LEU A 296 3.25 -6.24 11.04
N PRO A 297 3.29 -7.47 10.50
CA PRO A 297 4.00 -8.58 11.14
C PRO A 297 5.53 -8.36 11.14
N ASN A 298 6.21 -8.69 12.23
CA ASN A 298 7.67 -8.56 12.32
C ASN A 298 8.42 -9.84 11.93
N ASN A 299 7.73 -10.96 11.78
CA ASN A 299 8.33 -12.28 11.62
C ASN A 299 8.44 -12.77 10.15
N TYR A 300 8.16 -11.90 9.18
CA TYR A 300 8.33 -12.20 7.75
C TYR A 300 9.75 -11.88 7.28
N TRP A 301 10.63 -12.87 7.41
CA TRP A 301 12.01 -12.81 6.94
C TRP A 301 12.10 -13.41 5.53
N GLY A 302 12.56 -12.61 4.57
CA GLY A 302 12.66 -13.02 3.18
C GLY A 302 11.48 -12.52 2.34
N TRP A 303 11.40 -13.00 1.11
CA TRP A 303 10.42 -12.50 0.16
C TRP A 303 9.05 -13.16 0.31
N GLY A 304 8.01 -12.33 0.43
CA GLY A 304 6.63 -12.67 0.12
C GLY A 304 5.75 -13.11 1.29
N GLY A 305 4.46 -12.78 1.15
CA GLY A 305 3.36 -13.16 2.04
C GLY A 305 3.05 -12.19 3.16
N GLU A 306 3.92 -11.22 3.43
CA GLU A 306 3.67 -10.20 4.45
C GLU A 306 2.53 -9.25 4.02
N ASP A 307 2.44 -8.93 2.72
CA ASP A 307 1.36 -8.09 2.19
C ASP A 307 -0.02 -8.77 2.30
N ASP A 308 -0.06 -10.10 2.16
CA ASP A 308 -1.27 -10.90 2.34
C ASP A 308 -1.67 -10.98 3.83
N ASP A 309 -0.70 -11.07 4.74
CA ASP A 309 -0.94 -10.95 6.19
C ASP A 309 -1.51 -9.58 6.54
N ILE A 310 -0.96 -8.49 5.98
CA ILE A 310 -1.46 -7.13 6.18
C ILE A 310 -2.91 -7.02 5.70
N TYR A 311 -3.23 -7.56 4.51
CA TYR A 311 -4.60 -7.65 4.03
C TYR A 311 -5.51 -8.40 5.02
N ASN A 312 -5.07 -9.57 5.50
CA ASN A 312 -5.81 -10.39 6.46
C ASN A 312 -6.07 -9.65 7.78
N ARG A 313 -5.11 -8.87 8.27
CA ARG A 313 -5.27 -8.01 9.47
C ARG A 313 -6.33 -6.94 9.24
N ILE A 314 -6.28 -6.26 8.09
CA ILE A 314 -7.23 -5.20 7.73
C ILE A 314 -8.66 -5.75 7.72
N VAL A 315 -8.90 -6.85 7.01
CA VAL A 315 -10.25 -7.44 6.92
C VAL A 315 -10.71 -8.02 8.25
N SER A 316 -9.80 -8.58 9.05
CA SER A 316 -10.11 -9.11 10.40
C SER A 316 -10.50 -8.00 11.39
N ARG A 317 -10.16 -6.74 11.09
CA ARG A 317 -10.62 -5.55 11.84
C ARG A 317 -11.85 -4.90 11.23
N GLY A 318 -12.49 -5.51 10.24
CA GLY A 318 -13.71 -5.03 9.61
C GLY A 318 -13.49 -3.84 8.67
N MET A 319 -12.27 -3.64 8.18
CA MET A 319 -11.93 -2.62 7.19
C MET A 319 -11.89 -3.23 5.78
N GLY A 320 -12.26 -2.44 4.78
CA GLY A 320 -12.12 -2.76 3.36
C GLY A 320 -10.84 -2.16 2.76
N ILE A 321 -10.62 -2.39 1.46
CA ILE A 321 -9.51 -1.80 0.73
C ILE A 321 -10.02 -0.75 -0.25
N SER A 322 -9.57 0.49 -0.09
CA SER A 322 -9.78 1.57 -1.03
C SER A 322 -8.73 1.53 -2.15
N ARG A 323 -9.14 1.79 -3.39
CA ARG A 323 -8.25 1.78 -4.57
C ARG A 323 -8.57 2.96 -5.50
N PRO A 324 -7.57 3.58 -6.16
CA PRO A 324 -7.83 4.42 -7.33
C PRO A 324 -8.40 3.56 -8.46
N ASP A 325 -8.95 4.22 -9.48
CA ASP A 325 -9.23 3.51 -10.73
C ASP A 325 -7.92 2.99 -11.36
N ALA A 326 -8.05 1.98 -12.22
CA ALA A 326 -6.89 1.30 -12.80
C ALA A 326 -6.09 2.16 -13.79
N ILE A 327 -6.63 3.28 -14.28
CA ILE A 327 -5.92 4.18 -15.20
C ILE A 327 -5.01 5.10 -14.40
N THR A 328 -5.55 5.76 -13.38
CA THR A 328 -4.79 6.65 -12.50
C THR A 328 -3.86 5.86 -11.57
N GLY A 329 -4.23 4.66 -11.14
CA GLY A 329 -3.42 3.81 -10.29
C GLY A 329 -2.29 3.04 -10.99
N LYS A 330 -1.84 3.51 -12.17
CA LYS A 330 -0.72 2.91 -12.90
C LYS A 330 0.62 3.23 -12.23
N CYS A 331 1.46 2.21 -12.10
CA CYS A 331 2.83 2.34 -11.60
C CYS A 331 3.81 1.66 -12.53
N ARG A 332 5.02 2.23 -12.63
CA ARG A 332 6.16 1.66 -13.35
C ARG A 332 7.18 1.14 -12.36
N MET A 333 7.62 -0.10 -12.53
CA MET A 333 8.65 -0.72 -11.70
C MET A 333 10.04 -0.48 -12.29
N ILE A 334 10.99 -0.01 -11.46
CA ILE A 334 12.42 -0.02 -11.79
C ILE A 334 12.87 -1.46 -11.83
N ARG A 335 13.27 -1.95 -13.02
CA ARG A 335 13.63 -3.35 -13.21
C ARG A 335 14.91 -3.68 -12.48
N HIS A 336 14.92 -4.84 -11.84
CA HIS A 336 16.11 -5.38 -11.19
C HIS A 336 16.08 -6.90 -11.12
N GLU A 337 17.26 -7.51 -10.97
CA GLU A 337 17.37 -8.93 -10.62
C GLU A 337 16.90 -9.16 -9.18
N ARG A 338 16.47 -10.39 -8.89
CA ARG A 338 16.08 -10.77 -7.53
C ARG A 338 17.30 -10.70 -6.61
N ASP A 339 17.12 -10.13 -5.42
CA ASP A 339 18.20 -10.03 -4.44
C ASP A 339 18.63 -11.42 -3.94
N ARG A 340 19.91 -11.75 -4.09
CA ARG A 340 20.48 -13.05 -3.71
C ARG A 340 20.32 -13.41 -2.22
N LYS A 341 20.09 -12.42 -1.36
CA LYS A 341 19.88 -12.57 0.09
C LYS A 341 18.41 -12.44 0.51
N ASN A 342 17.48 -12.50 -0.46
CA ASN A 342 16.03 -12.34 -0.23
C ASN A 342 15.27 -13.50 -0.88
N ASP A 343 15.65 -14.72 -0.48
CA ASP A 343 14.99 -15.95 -0.89
C ASP A 343 13.50 -15.92 -0.50
N PRO A 344 12.63 -16.65 -1.23
CA PRO A 344 11.23 -16.79 -0.84
C PRO A 344 11.13 -17.27 0.61
N ASN A 345 10.34 -16.58 1.43
CA ASN A 345 10.08 -17.01 2.80
C ASN A 345 9.37 -18.38 2.75
N PRO A 346 9.98 -19.46 3.31
CA PRO A 346 9.40 -20.79 3.25
C PRO A 346 8.16 -20.91 4.14
N GLN A 347 8.02 -20.06 5.16
CA GLN A 347 6.92 -20.09 6.11
C GLN A 347 5.75 -19.19 5.69
N ARG A 348 5.80 -18.55 4.51
CA ARG A 348 4.83 -17.51 4.13
C ARG A 348 3.37 -17.97 4.17
N PHE A 349 3.07 -19.15 3.65
CA PHE A 349 1.69 -19.66 3.59
C PHE A 349 1.17 -20.06 4.97
N ASP A 350 2.03 -20.67 5.78
CA ASP A 350 1.72 -21.02 7.16
C ASP A 350 1.42 -19.75 7.98
N ARG A 351 2.26 -18.73 7.87
CA ARG A 351 2.04 -17.45 8.58
C ARG A 351 0.76 -16.75 8.13
N ILE A 352 0.45 -16.74 6.83
CA ILE A 352 -0.82 -16.18 6.29
C ILE A 352 -2.03 -16.92 6.87
N ALA A 353 -1.96 -18.24 7.00
CA ALA A 353 -3.03 -19.03 7.59
C ALA A 353 -3.24 -18.68 9.07
N HIS A 354 -2.18 -18.27 9.77
CA HIS A 354 -2.18 -17.96 11.20
C HIS A 354 -2.21 -16.45 11.53
N THR A 355 -2.62 -15.59 10.59
CA THR A 355 -2.66 -14.14 10.83
C THR A 355 -3.58 -13.79 12.01
N ARG A 356 -4.74 -14.44 12.14
CA ARG A 356 -5.73 -14.10 13.18
C ARG A 356 -5.23 -14.43 14.58
N GLU A 357 -4.49 -15.53 14.71
CA GLU A 357 -3.88 -15.96 15.96
C GLU A 357 -2.75 -15.01 16.36
N THR A 358 -1.95 -14.54 15.39
CA THR A 358 -0.69 -13.84 15.67
C THR A 358 -0.80 -12.32 15.66
N MET A 359 -1.77 -11.71 14.98
CA MET A 359 -1.80 -10.26 14.75
C MET A 359 -1.85 -9.41 16.01
N ASN A 360 -2.38 -9.94 17.13
CA ASN A 360 -2.43 -9.22 18.39
C ASN A 360 -1.13 -9.28 19.20
N SER A 361 -0.24 -10.23 18.89
CA SER A 361 1.04 -10.44 19.59
C SER A 361 2.27 -10.14 18.73
N ASP A 362 2.16 -10.20 17.41
CA ASP A 362 3.21 -9.82 16.46
C ASP A 362 2.81 -8.55 15.70
N GLY A 363 3.46 -7.44 16.02
CA GLY A 363 3.13 -6.13 15.48
C GLY A 363 3.96 -5.00 16.08
N ILE A 364 3.45 -3.76 16.05
CA ILE A 364 4.13 -2.63 16.72
C ILE A 364 4.32 -2.85 18.22
N ASN A 365 3.45 -3.60 18.87
CA ASN A 365 3.56 -3.90 20.31
C ASN A 365 4.72 -4.84 20.69
N SER A 366 5.26 -5.60 19.73
CA SER A 366 6.41 -6.50 19.91
C SER A 366 7.61 -6.10 19.05
N LEU A 367 7.57 -4.88 18.48
CA LEU A 367 8.63 -4.33 17.65
C LEU A 367 9.91 -4.12 18.48
N SER A 368 10.98 -4.80 18.10
CA SER A 368 12.31 -4.65 18.69
C SER A 368 13.35 -4.38 17.60
N TYR A 369 14.13 -3.32 17.81
CA TYR A 369 15.19 -2.84 16.92
C TYR A 369 16.11 -1.87 17.68
N LYS A 370 17.26 -1.55 17.07
CA LYS A 370 18.19 -0.52 17.54
C LYS A 370 18.47 0.47 16.42
N VAL A 371 18.32 1.76 16.68
CA VAL A 371 18.77 2.80 15.76
C VAL A 371 20.30 2.86 15.80
N VAL A 372 20.92 2.64 14.64
CA VAL A 372 22.38 2.70 14.46
C VAL A 372 22.79 4.12 14.11
N LYS A 373 22.07 4.75 13.18
CA LYS A 373 22.39 6.10 12.68
C LYS A 373 21.15 6.77 12.09
N ILE A 374 21.06 8.09 12.26
CA ILE A 374 20.09 8.95 11.57
C ILE A 374 20.87 9.99 10.79
N ASP A 375 20.63 10.06 9.48
CA ASP A 375 21.22 11.04 8.57
C ASP A 375 20.09 11.85 7.92
N LYS A 376 20.08 13.18 8.11
CA LYS A 376 19.15 14.08 7.43
C LYS A 376 19.82 14.61 6.17
N PHE A 377 19.39 14.11 5.01
CA PHE A 377 19.82 14.61 3.70
C PHE A 377 18.85 15.68 3.21
N PRO A 378 19.22 16.52 2.23
CA PRO A 378 18.32 17.55 1.72
C PRO A 378 16.97 17.04 1.23
N LEU A 379 16.91 15.82 0.69
CA LEU A 379 15.71 15.26 0.05
C LEU A 379 15.04 14.14 0.86
N TYR A 380 15.66 13.63 1.92
CA TYR A 380 15.09 12.54 2.73
C TYR A 380 15.83 12.39 4.06
N THR A 381 15.20 11.72 5.01
CA THR A 381 15.83 11.25 6.24
C THR A 381 16.14 9.76 6.11
N ARG A 382 17.38 9.36 6.35
CA ARG A 382 17.79 7.96 6.41
C ARG A 382 17.92 7.52 7.85
N ILE A 383 17.25 6.43 8.20
CA ILE A 383 17.33 5.82 9.52
C ILE A 383 17.89 4.41 9.34
N SER A 384 19.16 4.22 9.69
CA SER A 384 19.81 2.91 9.68
C SER A 384 19.51 2.19 10.98
N VAL A 385 18.95 0.98 10.88
CA VAL A 385 18.49 0.20 12.03
C VAL A 385 18.98 -1.25 11.99
N ASP A 386 19.37 -1.75 13.16
CA ASP A 386 19.52 -3.17 13.40
C ASP A 386 18.18 -3.73 13.90
N ILE A 387 17.60 -4.64 13.12
CA ILE A 387 16.31 -5.28 13.42
C ILE A 387 16.46 -6.72 13.92
N GLY A 388 17.69 -7.13 14.26
CA GLY A 388 18.02 -8.48 14.69
C GLY A 388 18.01 -9.50 13.56
N LEU A 389 17.92 -10.79 13.94
CA LEU A 389 17.95 -11.93 13.03
C LEU A 389 16.59 -12.67 13.06
N PRO A 390 16.31 -13.51 12.05
CA PRO A 390 15.21 -14.45 12.12
C PRO A 390 15.28 -15.28 13.41
N GLY A 391 14.16 -15.38 14.13
CA GLY A 391 14.04 -16.29 15.27
C GLY A 391 14.31 -17.73 14.82
N ARG A 392 15.05 -18.50 15.62
CA ARG A 392 15.35 -19.90 15.33
C ARG A 392 14.12 -20.79 15.45
#